data_AF-A0A9E1B3K0-F1
#
_entry.id   AF-A0A9E1B3K0-F1
#
_cell.length_a   1.000
_cell.length_b   1.000
_cell.length_c   1.000
_cell.angle_alpha   90.00
_cell.angle_beta   90.00
_cell.angle_gamma   90.00
#
_symmetry.space_group_name_H-M   'P 1'
#
loop_
_entity.id
_entity.type
_entity.pdbx_description
1 polymer ?
#
loop_
_entity_poly.entity_id
_entity_poly.type
_entity_poly.pdbx_seq_one_letter_code
_entity_poly.pdbx_strand_id
1 'polypeptide(L)'
;MNKYRNKKVIVDDYIFDSIQESRRYKELKLLLKVGKISNLELQPRFLLQDSFKKNGRTFRKIEYVADFKYIENGKTIVEDVKGMQTDVFKLKHKIFEKVYPDLELRIIK
;
A
#
# COMPACT_ATOMS: atom_id res chain seq x y z
N MET A 1 -15.73 8.27 -13.03
CA MET A 1 -14.78 9.38 -13.22
C MET A 1 -13.37 8.84 -13.09
N ASN A 2 -12.60 8.82 -14.19
CA ASN A 2 -11.15 8.53 -14.16
C ASN A 2 -10.48 9.66 -13.36
N LYS A 3 -10.35 9.46 -12.05
CA LYS A 3 -9.71 10.40 -11.16
C LYS A 3 -8.22 10.29 -11.47
N TYR A 4 -7.70 11.33 -12.13
CA TYR A 4 -6.33 11.47 -12.62
C TYR A 4 -6.03 10.64 -13.88
N ARG A 5 -5.41 11.30 -14.86
CA ARG A 5 -5.00 10.78 -16.17
C ARG A 5 -3.82 9.79 -16.06
N ASN A 6 -3.80 8.98 -14.99
CA ASN A 6 -2.70 8.08 -14.73
C ASN A 6 -2.72 6.95 -15.76
N LYS A 7 -1.60 6.79 -16.47
CA LYS A 7 -1.40 5.68 -17.38
C LYS A 7 -1.06 4.46 -16.53
N LYS A 8 -1.90 3.43 -16.61
CA LYS A 8 -1.55 2.11 -16.08
C LYS A 8 -0.29 1.63 -16.78
N VAL A 9 0.66 1.10 -16.00
CA VAL A 9 1.94 0.61 -16.52
C VAL A 9 2.07 -0.86 -16.16
N ILE A 10 2.50 -1.67 -17.11
CA ILE A 10 2.81 -3.09 -16.87
C ILE A 10 4.32 -3.23 -16.78
N VAL A 11 4.83 -3.78 -15.68
CA VAL A 11 6.25 -4.11 -15.49
C VAL A 11 6.34 -5.46 -14.80
N ASP A 12 7.11 -6.39 -15.37
CA ASP A 12 7.24 -7.77 -14.86
C ASP A 12 5.87 -8.42 -14.58
N ASP A 13 4.91 -8.26 -15.50
CA ASP A 13 3.51 -8.73 -15.38
C ASP A 13 2.67 -8.10 -14.26
N TYR A 14 3.22 -7.15 -13.50
CA TYR A 14 2.47 -6.37 -12.52
C TYR A 14 1.86 -5.12 -13.14
N ILE A 15 0.62 -4.83 -12.76
CA ILE A 15 -0.12 -3.63 -13.17
C ILE A 15 0.02 -2.58 -12.06
N PHE A 16 0.61 -1.45 -12.42
CA PHE A 16 0.71 -0.27 -11.56
C PHE A 16 -0.33 0.78 -11.98
N ASP A 17 -0.90 1.46 -10.99
CA ASP A 17 -1.88 2.52 -11.22
C ASP A 17 -1.21 3.83 -11.63
N SER A 18 0.11 3.97 -11.43
CA SER A 18 0.88 5.12 -11.90
C SER A 18 2.30 4.80 -12.40
N ILE A 19 2.86 5.71 -13.21
CA ILE A 19 4.28 5.64 -13.62
C ILE A 19 5.21 5.73 -12.40
N GLN A 20 4.83 6.50 -11.39
CA GLN A 20 5.64 6.69 -10.18
C GLN A 20 5.77 5.40 -9.38
N GLU A 21 4.67 4.68 -9.16
CA GLU A 21 4.69 3.34 -8.55
C GLU A 21 5.60 2.39 -9.35
N SER A 22 5.50 2.41 -10.68
CA SER A 22 6.32 1.54 -11.53
C SER A 22 7.83 1.84 -11.43
N ARG A 23 8.20 3.11 -11.23
CA ARG A 23 9.59 3.52 -10.99
C ARG A 23 10.05 3.08 -9.61
N ARG A 24 9.21 3.29 -8.60
CA ARG A 24 9.53 2.90 -7.23
C ARG A 24 9.70 1.39 -7.10
N TYR A 25 8.86 0.60 -7.76
CA TYR A 25 9.02 -0.84 -7.84
C TYR A 25 10.40 -1.24 -8.39
N LYS A 26 10.88 -0.59 -9.47
CA LYS A 26 12.21 -0.88 -10.03
C LYS A 26 13.35 -0.57 -9.04
N GLU A 27 13.23 0.51 -8.28
CA GLU A 27 14.19 0.85 -7.22
C GLU A 27 14.18 -0.20 -6.10
N LEU A 28 13.00 -0.56 -5.59
CA LEU A 28 12.86 -1.61 -4.57
C LEU A 28 13.40 -2.95 -5.07
N LYS A 29 13.18 -3.30 -6.34
CA LYS A 29 13.75 -4.51 -6.95
C LYS A 29 15.28 -4.48 -6.98
N LEU A 30 15.89 -3.32 -7.23
CA LEU A 30 17.34 -3.17 -7.16
C LEU A 30 17.83 -3.32 -5.71
N LEU A 31 17.16 -2.68 -4.74
CA LEU A 31 17.47 -2.80 -3.32
C LEU A 31 17.37 -4.25 -2.82
N LEU A 32 16.36 -4.98 -3.29
CA LEU A 32 16.20 -6.41 -3.03
C LEU A 32 17.38 -7.21 -3.60
N LYS A 33 17.77 -6.93 -4.85
CA LYS A 33 18.89 -7.61 -5.52
C LYS A 33 20.22 -7.39 -4.81
N VAL A 34 20.47 -6.20 -4.25
CA VAL A 34 21.70 -5.89 -3.50
C VAL A 34 21.59 -6.25 -2.01
N GLY A 35 20.50 -6.89 -1.58
CA GLY A 35 20.32 -7.38 -0.21
C GLY A 35 20.06 -6.30 0.84
N LYS A 36 19.64 -5.09 0.43
CA LYS A 36 19.28 -3.99 1.36
C LYS A 36 17.88 -4.15 1.95
N ILE A 37 17.00 -4.79 1.19
CA ILE A 37 15.67 -5.19 1.64
C ILE A 37 15.43 -6.67 1.34
N SER A 38 14.43 -7.26 1.98
CA SER A 38 13.95 -8.62 1.68
C SER A 38 12.43 -8.68 1.68
N ASN A 39 11.87 -9.82 1.25
CA ASN A 39 10.43 -10.11 1.30
C ASN A 39 9.54 -9.03 0.64
N LEU A 40 9.96 -8.52 -0.52
CA LEU A 40 9.19 -7.54 -1.27
C LEU A 40 7.86 -8.15 -1.74
N GLU A 41 6.76 -7.57 -1.29
CA GLU A 41 5.37 -7.91 -1.58
C GLU A 41 4.70 -6.70 -2.25
N LEU A 42 3.95 -6.92 -3.32
CA LEU A 42 3.20 -5.89 -4.04
C LEU A 42 1.72 -5.96 -3.67
N GLN A 43 1.09 -4.80 -3.54
CA GLN A 43 -0.33 -4.65 -3.24
C GLN A 43 -0.81 -5.44 -1.99
N PRO A 44 -0.04 -5.46 -0.88
CA PRO A 44 -0.45 -6.15 0.35
C PRO A 44 -1.76 -5.56 0.90
N ARG A 45 -2.63 -6.44 1.40
CA ARG A 45 -3.94 -6.06 1.95
C ARG A 45 -3.93 -6.15 3.48
N PHE A 46 -4.35 -5.08 4.11
CA PHE A 46 -4.45 -4.96 5.56
C PHE A 46 -5.90 -4.73 5.96
N LEU A 47 -6.43 -5.61 6.79
CA LEU A 47 -7.77 -5.47 7.35
C LEU A 47 -7.77 -4.35 8.39
N LEU A 48 -8.57 -3.31 8.17
CA LEU A 48 -8.73 -2.20 9.12
C LEU A 48 -9.95 -2.36 10.01
N GLN A 49 -11.00 -3.02 9.49
CA GLN A 49 -12.23 -3.28 10.20
C GLN A 49 -12.90 -4.50 9.60
N ASP A 50 -13.30 -5.44 10.46
CA ASP A 50 -14.09 -6.61 10.08
C ASP A 50 -15.44 -6.24 9.47
N SER A 51 -15.95 -7.12 8.60
CA SER A 51 -17.35 -7.06 8.20
C SER A 51 -18.26 -7.38 9.37
N PHE A 52 -19.40 -6.71 9.49
CA PHE A 52 -20.36 -6.97 10.55
C PHE A 52 -21.80 -6.82 10.04
N LYS A 53 -22.75 -7.40 10.77
CA LYS A 53 -24.19 -7.22 10.51
C LYS A 53 -24.80 -6.32 11.57
N LYS A 54 -25.62 -5.36 11.15
CA LYS A 54 -26.38 -4.49 12.06
C LYS A 54 -27.71 -4.11 11.39
N ASN A 55 -28.81 -4.21 12.13
CA ASN A 55 -30.16 -3.88 11.67
C ASN A 55 -30.55 -4.61 10.35
N GLY A 56 -30.28 -5.92 10.27
CA GLY A 56 -30.56 -6.71 9.07
C GLY A 56 -29.66 -6.42 7.86
N ARG A 57 -28.73 -5.46 7.95
CA ARG A 57 -27.81 -5.09 6.88
C ARG A 57 -26.39 -5.59 7.14
N THR A 58 -25.74 -6.11 6.10
CA THR A 58 -24.32 -6.45 6.11
C THR A 58 -23.48 -5.24 5.72
N PHE A 59 -22.52 -4.88 6.58
CA PHE A 59 -21.48 -3.90 6.32
C PHE A 59 -20.21 -4.65 5.92
N ARG A 60 -19.64 -4.28 4.77
CA ARG A 60 -18.42 -4.91 4.24
C ARG A 60 -17.21 -4.50 5.08
N LYS A 61 -16.20 -5.36 5.11
CA LYS A 61 -14.90 -5.05 5.71
C LYS A 61 -14.26 -3.82 5.06
N ILE A 62 -13.44 -3.13 5.82
CA ILE A 62 -12.59 -2.05 5.31
C ILE A 62 -11.17 -2.59 5.25
N GLU A 63 -10.57 -2.52 4.05
CA GLU A 63 -9.16 -2.86 3.84
C GLU A 63 -8.39 -1.62 3.42
N TYR A 64 -7.13 -1.55 3.87
CA TYR A 64 -6.10 -0.71 3.31
C TYR A 64 -5.22 -1.56 2.40
N VAL A 65 -5.05 -1.12 1.15
CA VAL A 65 -4.17 -1.76 0.18
C VAL A 65 -3.04 -0.79 -0.06
N ALA A 66 -1.84 -1.15 0.39
CA ALA A 66 -0.64 -0.34 0.16
C ALA A 66 0.00 -0.75 -1.17
N ASP A 67 0.99 -0.01 -1.66
CA ASP A 67 1.65 -0.35 -2.92
C ASP A 67 2.69 -1.45 -2.70
N PHE A 68 3.46 -1.37 -1.60
CA PHE A 68 4.53 -2.29 -1.29
C PHE A 68 4.61 -2.64 0.19
N LYS A 69 5.20 -3.80 0.48
CA LYS A 69 5.67 -4.19 1.82
C LYS A 69 6.99 -4.93 1.68
N TYR A 70 7.92 -4.71 2.59
CA TYR A 70 9.22 -5.36 2.59
C TYR A 70 9.85 -5.30 3.99
N ILE A 71 10.95 -6.04 4.17
CA ILE A 71 11.76 -5.97 5.38
C ILE A 71 13.00 -5.13 5.09
N GLU A 72 13.27 -4.15 5.93
CA GLU A 72 14.48 -3.32 5.88
C GLU A 72 15.06 -3.23 7.30
N ASN A 73 16.33 -3.60 7.47
CA ASN A 73 17.03 -3.57 8.77
C ASN A 73 16.24 -4.27 9.90
N GLY A 74 15.58 -5.38 9.60
CA GLY A 74 14.78 -6.16 10.57
C GLY A 74 13.39 -5.59 10.88
N LYS A 75 12.98 -4.48 10.27
CA LYS A 75 11.63 -3.91 10.42
C LYS A 75 10.77 -4.20 9.20
N THR A 76 9.48 -4.42 9.42
CA THR A 76 8.51 -4.52 8.33
C THR A 76 8.05 -3.11 7.95
N ILE A 77 8.39 -2.73 6.72
CA ILE A 77 8.00 -1.46 6.13
C ILE A 77 6.81 -1.71 5.21
N VAL A 78 5.78 -0.88 5.35
CA VAL A 78 4.70 -0.75 4.39
C VAL A 78 4.91 0.57 3.67
N GLU A 79 4.88 0.58 2.35
CA GLU A 79 5.18 1.76 1.56
C GLU A 79 4.04 2.06 0.58
N ASP A 80 3.68 3.33 0.49
CA ASP A 80 2.61 3.82 -0.36
C ASP A 80 3.05 5.10 -1.10
N VAL A 81 2.93 5.09 -2.43
CA VAL A 81 3.32 6.16 -3.34
C VAL A 81 2.12 7.08 -3.54
N LYS A 82 2.22 8.31 -3.04
CA LYS A 82 1.14 9.32 -3.08
C LYS A 82 1.65 10.68 -3.53
N GLY A 83 1.14 11.14 -4.68
CA GLY A 83 1.24 12.54 -5.07
C GLY A 83 0.36 13.47 -4.22
N MET A 84 -0.89 13.07 -3.93
CA MET A 84 -1.83 13.83 -3.09
C MET A 84 -2.56 12.90 -2.11
N GLN A 85 -2.54 13.26 -0.83
CA GLN A 85 -3.26 12.52 0.20
C GLN A 85 -4.72 12.96 0.28
N THR A 86 -5.63 12.07 -0.09
CA THR A 86 -7.09 12.29 0.03
C THR A 86 -7.57 12.09 1.48
N ASP A 87 -8.73 12.64 1.83
CA ASP A 87 -9.27 12.46 3.20
C ASP A 87 -9.58 11.00 3.53
N VAL A 88 -10.00 10.21 2.53
CA VAL A 88 -10.18 8.76 2.68
C VAL A 88 -8.87 8.06 3.00
N PHE A 89 -7.78 8.47 2.33
CA PHE A 89 -6.44 7.95 2.64
C PHE A 89 -6.05 8.31 4.06
N LYS A 90 -6.16 9.58 4.47
CA LYS A 90 -5.81 10.02 5.83
C LYS A 90 -6.60 9.27 6.91
N LEU A 91 -7.89 9.01 6.67
CA LEU A 91 -8.72 8.23 7.58
C LEU A 91 -8.21 6.78 7.68
N LYS A 92 -7.97 6.12 6.54
CA LYS A 92 -7.45 4.74 6.52
C LYS A 92 -6.06 4.65 7.15
N HIS A 93 -5.19 5.63 6.89
CA HIS A 93 -3.87 5.74 7.50
C HIS A 93 -3.98 5.83 9.03
N LYS A 94 -4.82 6.73 9.55
CA LYS A 94 -5.04 6.84 11.00
C LYS A 94 -5.52 5.52 11.63
N ILE A 95 -6.42 4.80 10.96
CA ILE A 95 -6.88 3.49 11.44
C ILE A 95 -5.76 2.44 11.34
N PHE A 96 -4.99 2.46 10.25
CA PHE A 96 -3.86 1.55 10.05
C PHE A 96 -2.83 1.66 11.18
N GLU A 97 -2.39 2.88 11.52
CA GLU A 97 -1.45 3.13 12.64
C GLU A 97 -1.97 2.56 13.97
N LYS A 98 -3.30 2.57 14.17
CA LYS A 98 -3.91 2.03 15.38
C LYS A 98 -4.00 0.50 15.39
N VAL A 99 -4.30 -0.10 14.24
CA VAL A 99 -4.51 -1.55 14.09
C VAL A 99 -3.18 -2.31 13.97
N TYR A 100 -2.18 -1.70 13.35
CA TYR A 100 -0.87 -2.30 13.08
C TYR A 100 0.28 -1.47 13.68
N PRO A 101 0.38 -1.37 15.02
CA PRO A 101 1.37 -0.51 15.68
C PRO A 101 2.83 -0.93 15.43
N ASP A 102 3.07 -2.18 15.03
CA ASP A 102 4.40 -2.72 14.77
C ASP A 102 4.87 -2.51 13.31
N LEU A 103 3.99 -2.01 12.44
CA LEU A 103 4.31 -1.76 11.03
C LEU A 103 4.64 -0.29 10.80
N GLU A 104 5.73 -0.02 10.09
CA GLU A 104 6.11 1.35 9.73
C GLU A 104 5.53 1.69 8.35
N LEU A 105 4.54 2.61 8.29
CA LEU A 105 4.01 3.10 7.03
C LEU A 105 4.81 4.31 6.52
N ARG A 106 5.40 4.18 5.33
CA ARG A 106 6.12 5.25 4.63
C ARG A 106 5.32 5.76 3.44
N ILE A 107 5.14 7.08 3.36
CA ILE A 107 4.46 7.74 2.25
C ILE A 107 5.51 8.40 1.36
N ILE A 108 5.65 7.89 0.13
CA ILE A 108 6.58 8.43 -0.87
C ILE A 108 5.85 9.42 -1.77
N LYS A 109 6.47 10.56 -2.04
CA LYS A 109 5.90 11.62 -2.89
C LYS A 109 6.28 11.49 -4.36
#